data_AF-A0AAN7W6K3-F1
#
_entry.id   AF-A0AAN7W6K3-F1
#
_cell.length_a   1.000
_cell.length_b   1.000
_cell.length_c   1.000
_cell.angle_alpha   90.00
_cell.angle_beta   90.00
_cell.angle_gamma   90.00
#
_symmetry.space_group_name_H-M   'P 1'
#
loop_
_entity.id
_entity.type
_entity.pdbx_description
1 polymer ?
#
loop_
_entity_poly.entity_id
_entity_poly.type
_entity_poly.pdbx_seq_one_letter_code
_entity_poly.pdbx_strand_id
1 'polypeptide(L)'
;MLHALASVFCTRSHGLAGSEVSPDAEKHAAESLAYHRGSIYKVLSLASMSLWGLVPGRVRALADLAGSYAWLPILSVSRGAALAVLKQIQIGSLQIIDTDGSLTICGSPQRAEVENEKSVYTVPHAELRVLNDLFWVRLLVFADMGFAESYMLGEVDCPDITAFFKVFIVNRAHLSGGTTFFSNISGKIAGFIRSTNTLANARLNISAHYDISNEMFAAFLSPDMTYSCPIWLPKSNTMASQETLEQAQYRKLCRFVSNAKIRESDHVLEIGTGWGSFAILAVEKTGCRVTSLTLSAEQKRLAEDRIRQAGFQDRIKVMLCDYRSLPVPREQDKYDKVVSIEMLEAVGAEYLETYFRCIDQLMKSDGGVAVFQCITMPESRYDAYSKSDDFIRRYIFPGGHLPTITQLLDAIRAGSSTKTTPPQLIPESVENIGPHYAKTLRLWRQNFMQSFNSKIKPALISEHAEKGTKMSDEDVELFKRKWEYYFSYCEAGFATKTLGDVILTVGREGAVEMMEDVPL
;
A
#
# COMPACT_ATOMS: atom_id res chain seq x y z
N MET A 1 9.30 -10.08 -2.66
CA MET A 1 9.24 -11.55 -2.92
C MET A 1 10.28 -11.98 -3.95
N LEU A 2 10.54 -11.14 -4.95
CA LEU A 2 11.89 -11.02 -5.54
C LEU A 2 12.93 -10.59 -4.49
N HIS A 3 12.53 -10.05 -3.34
CA HIS A 3 13.36 -9.94 -2.12
C HIS A 3 14.11 -11.23 -1.71
N ALA A 4 13.64 -12.43 -2.08
CA ALA A 4 14.39 -13.68 -1.86
C ALA A 4 15.64 -13.80 -2.75
N LEU A 5 15.73 -13.03 -3.84
CA LEU A 5 16.96 -12.84 -4.63
C LEU A 5 17.91 -11.82 -3.99
N ALA A 6 17.43 -10.94 -3.10
CA ALA A 6 18.19 -9.82 -2.54
C ALA A 6 18.52 -9.91 -1.03
N SER A 7 18.08 -10.95 -0.31
CA SER A 7 18.19 -11.01 1.16
C SER A 7 19.61 -11.20 1.73
N VAL A 8 20.68 -10.86 1.00
CA VAL A 8 22.07 -11.10 1.42
C VAL A 8 22.85 -9.81 1.78
N PHE A 9 22.28 -8.61 1.61
CA PHE A 9 23.06 -7.38 1.89
C PHE A 9 22.84 -6.71 3.25
N CYS A 10 22.00 -7.26 4.15
CA CYS A 10 21.73 -6.63 5.46
C CYS A 10 22.11 -7.52 6.66
N THR A 11 23.27 -8.20 6.60
CA THR A 11 23.90 -8.80 7.77
C THR A 11 25.42 -8.60 7.72
N ARG A 12 25.88 -7.41 8.10
CA ARG A 12 27.19 -7.19 8.78
C ARG A 12 27.40 -5.70 9.09
N SER A 13 26.93 -5.29 10.27
CA SER A 13 27.62 -4.28 11.08
C SER A 13 27.01 -4.29 12.48
N HIS A 14 27.54 -5.14 13.35
CA HIS A 14 27.47 -4.94 14.81
C HIS A 14 28.90 -4.91 15.31
N GLY A 15 29.20 -3.88 16.11
CA GLY A 15 30.45 -3.74 16.84
C GLY A 15 30.83 -2.27 17.06
N LEU A 16 30.25 -1.62 18.07
CA LEU A 16 30.93 -1.17 19.29
C LEU A 16 30.15 -0.06 20.03
N ALA A 17 29.71 -0.43 21.25
CA ALA A 17 29.59 0.31 22.50
C ALA A 17 29.32 1.84 22.54
N GLY A 18 28.18 2.19 23.17
CA GLY A 18 28.14 2.82 24.50
C GLY A 18 28.52 4.30 24.66
N SER A 19 27.53 5.13 25.00
CA SER A 19 27.61 6.06 26.15
C SER A 19 26.26 6.77 26.38
N GLU A 20 25.94 6.93 27.67
CA GLU A 20 24.76 7.56 28.25
C GLU A 20 24.66 9.05 27.90
N VAL A 21 23.45 9.56 27.67
CA VAL A 21 23.16 11.01 27.73
C VAL A 21 21.83 11.24 28.46
N SER A 22 21.86 12.26 29.32
CA SER A 22 20.96 12.67 30.40
C SER A 22 19.56 13.22 29.97
N PRO A 23 18.52 13.18 30.85
CA PRO A 23 17.11 13.45 30.52
C PRO A 23 16.66 14.93 30.35
N ASP A 24 17.57 15.90 30.27
CA ASP A 24 17.20 17.33 30.19
C ASP A 24 17.34 17.95 28.77
N ALA A 25 17.60 17.14 27.74
CA ALA A 25 17.70 17.60 26.35
C ALA A 25 16.37 17.58 25.58
N GLU A 26 15.33 16.93 26.10
CA GLU A 26 14.04 16.75 25.41
C GLU A 26 13.09 17.96 25.47
N LYS A 27 13.41 18.99 26.29
CA LYS A 27 12.52 20.15 26.47
C LYS A 27 12.88 21.39 25.67
N HIS A 28 14.04 21.41 25.00
CA HIS A 28 14.45 22.53 24.12
C HIS A 28 14.52 22.19 22.63
N ALA A 29 14.32 20.91 22.25
CA ALA A 29 14.21 20.51 20.85
C ALA A 29 12.79 20.70 20.26
N ALA A 30 11.76 20.82 21.10
CA ALA A 30 10.36 20.90 20.67
C ALA A 30 9.89 22.31 20.27
N GLU A 31 10.60 23.38 20.67
CA GLU A 31 10.18 24.76 20.37
C GLU A 31 10.93 25.42 19.19
N SER A 32 11.96 24.78 18.64
CA SER A 32 12.71 25.31 17.47
C SER A 32 12.29 24.71 16.12
N LEU A 33 11.38 23.72 16.09
CA LEU A 33 10.99 22.98 14.87
C LEU A 33 9.71 23.49 14.19
N ALA A 34 9.09 24.56 14.70
CA ALA A 34 7.84 25.11 14.17
C ALA A 34 7.96 26.46 13.41
N TYR A 35 9.16 27.06 13.26
CA TYR A 35 9.29 28.43 12.71
C TYR A 35 10.19 28.61 11.47
N HIS A 36 10.73 27.53 10.89
CA HIS A 36 11.52 27.63 9.64
C HIS A 36 11.12 26.63 8.54
N ARG A 37 9.82 26.52 8.27
CA ARG A 37 9.30 26.02 6.99
C ARG A 37 8.79 27.20 6.15
N GLY A 38 9.73 27.91 5.51
CA GLY A 38 9.36 29.01 4.62
C GLY A 38 10.49 29.95 4.22
N SER A 39 11.71 29.47 3.89
CA SER A 39 12.69 30.29 3.10
C SER A 39 13.95 29.52 2.64
N ILE A 40 13.84 28.31 2.06
CA ILE A 40 15.03 27.61 1.49
C ILE A 40 14.86 27.24 0.00
N TYR A 41 13.70 27.49 -0.61
CA TYR A 41 13.46 27.22 -2.05
C TYR A 41 13.93 28.33 -3.02
N LYS A 42 14.84 29.22 -2.63
CA LYS A 42 15.33 30.30 -3.51
C LYS A 42 16.84 30.50 -3.60
N VAL A 43 17.68 29.62 -3.05
CA VAL A 43 19.16 29.77 -3.13
C VAL A 43 19.91 28.55 -3.70
N LEU A 44 19.26 27.42 -3.98
CA LEU A 44 19.94 26.24 -4.60
C LEU A 44 19.83 26.16 -6.13
N SER A 45 19.57 27.28 -6.81
CA SER A 45 19.54 27.38 -8.28
C SER A 45 20.86 27.87 -8.91
N LEU A 46 21.93 28.11 -8.15
CA LEU A 46 23.16 28.75 -8.66
C LEU A 46 24.50 28.15 -8.19
N ALA A 47 24.53 26.95 -7.62
CA ALA A 47 25.78 26.33 -7.13
C ALA A 47 26.03 24.88 -7.60
N SER A 48 25.61 24.54 -8.83
CA SER A 48 26.03 23.30 -9.51
C SER A 48 26.74 23.56 -10.84
N MET A 49 27.33 24.75 -11.00
CA MET A 49 28.32 24.99 -12.05
C MET A 49 29.72 24.63 -11.54
N SER A 50 30.40 23.80 -12.33
CA SER A 50 31.85 23.55 -12.33
C SER A 50 32.48 22.89 -11.10
N LEU A 51 32.47 21.56 -11.08
CA LEU A 51 33.64 20.77 -10.66
C LEU A 51 33.95 19.56 -11.57
N TRP A 52 33.22 19.43 -12.68
CA TRP A 52 33.52 18.50 -13.78
C TRP A 52 34.03 19.19 -15.07
N GLY A 53 34.44 20.46 -14.95
CA GLY A 53 34.85 21.31 -16.09
C GLY A 53 36.27 21.08 -16.60
N LEU A 54 37.03 20.13 -16.04
CA LEU A 54 38.45 19.91 -16.37
C LEU A 54 38.77 18.46 -16.74
N VAL A 55 37.82 17.74 -17.33
CA VAL A 55 38.08 16.45 -17.97
C VAL A 55 37.98 16.65 -19.48
N PRO A 56 39.07 16.48 -20.26
CA PRO A 56 39.04 16.68 -21.71
C PRO A 56 37.94 15.84 -22.35
N GLY A 57 37.23 16.40 -23.35
CA GLY A 57 36.13 15.70 -24.05
C GLY A 57 36.52 14.32 -24.61
N ARG A 58 37.81 14.06 -24.84
CA ARG A 58 38.35 12.74 -25.23
C ARG A 58 38.33 11.70 -24.09
N VAL A 59 38.52 12.11 -22.84
CA VAL A 59 38.44 11.21 -21.68
C VAL A 59 36.98 10.87 -21.37
N ARG A 60 36.06 11.81 -21.59
CA ARG A 60 34.61 11.57 -21.49
C ARG A 60 34.13 10.62 -22.58
N ALA A 61 34.52 10.87 -23.84
CA ALA A 61 34.23 9.97 -24.94
C ALA A 61 34.85 8.58 -24.74
N LEU A 62 36.08 8.47 -24.22
CA LEU A 62 36.71 7.18 -23.89
C LEU A 62 36.07 6.48 -22.69
N ALA A 63 35.56 7.22 -21.70
CA ALA A 63 34.80 6.66 -20.58
C ALA A 63 33.40 6.20 -21.00
N ASP A 64 32.74 6.92 -21.92
CA ASP A 64 31.46 6.53 -22.52
C ASP A 64 31.67 5.33 -23.47
N LEU A 65 32.76 5.30 -24.24
CA LEU A 65 33.17 4.15 -25.05
C LEU A 65 33.48 2.95 -24.16
N ALA A 66 34.35 3.09 -23.15
CA ALA A 66 34.70 2.02 -22.21
C ALA A 66 33.49 1.55 -21.40
N GLY A 67 32.57 2.46 -21.04
CA GLY A 67 31.28 2.17 -20.44
C GLY A 67 30.40 1.32 -21.36
N SER A 68 30.35 1.65 -22.66
CA SER A 68 29.62 0.87 -23.67
C SER A 68 30.21 -0.52 -23.93
N TYR A 69 31.54 -0.69 -23.84
CA TYR A 69 32.20 -2.00 -23.92
C TYR A 69 32.09 -2.83 -22.65
N ALA A 70 32.05 -2.21 -21.46
CA ALA A 70 31.76 -2.89 -20.19
C ALA A 70 30.26 -3.26 -20.04
N TRP A 71 29.40 -2.59 -20.81
CA TRP A 71 27.95 -2.77 -20.78
C TRP A 71 27.51 -4.15 -21.26
N LEU A 72 28.03 -4.62 -22.39
CA LEU A 72 27.66 -5.92 -22.95
C LEU A 72 28.02 -7.11 -22.04
N PRO A 73 29.21 -7.17 -21.41
CA PRO A 73 29.51 -8.18 -20.39
C PRO A 73 28.59 -8.09 -19.17
N ILE A 74 28.31 -6.89 -18.65
CA ILE A 74 27.43 -6.71 -17.48
C ILE A 74 26.01 -7.18 -17.82
N LEU A 75 25.47 -6.81 -18.98
CA LEU A 75 24.16 -7.28 -19.45
C LEU A 75 24.12 -8.81 -19.56
N SER A 76 25.10 -9.41 -20.24
CA SER A 76 25.17 -10.86 -20.45
C SER A 76 25.23 -11.64 -19.13
N VAL A 77 26.07 -11.17 -18.19
CA VAL A 77 26.17 -11.75 -16.83
C VAL A 77 24.86 -11.57 -16.07
N SER A 78 24.26 -10.38 -16.13
CA SER A 78 23.02 -10.07 -15.41
C SER A 78 21.87 -10.94 -15.89
N ARG A 79 21.72 -11.06 -17.20
CA ARG A 79 20.75 -11.93 -17.85
C ARG A 79 20.99 -13.40 -17.50
N GLY A 80 22.22 -13.88 -17.64
CA GLY A 80 22.58 -15.27 -17.34
C GLY A 80 22.25 -15.65 -15.89
N ALA A 81 22.58 -14.79 -14.93
CA ALA A 81 22.29 -14.98 -13.52
C ALA A 81 20.77 -14.95 -13.23
N ALA A 82 20.04 -13.98 -13.78
CA ALA A 82 18.59 -13.91 -13.63
C ALA A 82 17.91 -15.17 -14.19
N LEU A 83 18.24 -15.58 -15.42
CA LEU A 83 17.70 -16.78 -16.04
C LEU A 83 18.06 -18.06 -15.29
N ALA A 84 19.25 -18.14 -14.69
CA ALA A 84 19.64 -19.30 -13.87
C ALA A 84 18.70 -19.50 -12.67
N VAL A 85 18.23 -18.41 -12.04
CA VAL A 85 17.24 -18.52 -10.96
C VAL A 85 15.84 -18.77 -11.51
N LEU A 86 15.43 -18.08 -12.57
CA LEU A 86 14.10 -18.28 -13.16
C LEU A 86 13.90 -19.73 -13.63
N LYS A 87 14.94 -20.40 -14.12
CA LYS A 87 14.91 -21.83 -14.47
C LYS A 87 14.64 -22.77 -13.29
N GLN A 88 14.70 -22.29 -12.04
CA GLN A 88 14.35 -23.08 -10.85
C GLN A 88 12.84 -23.11 -10.57
N ILE A 89 12.00 -22.38 -11.33
CA ILE A 89 10.54 -22.47 -11.26
C ILE A 89 10.10 -23.94 -11.40
N GLN A 90 9.30 -24.42 -10.45
CA GLN A 90 8.77 -25.78 -10.42
C GLN A 90 7.25 -25.82 -10.66
N ILE A 91 6.53 -24.81 -10.17
CA ILE A 91 5.07 -24.73 -10.23
C ILE A 91 4.66 -23.65 -11.23
N GLY A 92 3.99 -24.04 -12.30
CA GLY A 92 3.61 -23.13 -13.40
C GLY A 92 4.75 -22.84 -14.37
N SER A 93 4.56 -21.81 -15.20
CA SER A 93 5.56 -21.43 -16.20
C SER A 93 5.69 -19.92 -16.41
N LEU A 94 6.90 -19.49 -16.74
CA LEU A 94 7.21 -18.16 -17.22
C LEU A 94 7.83 -18.26 -18.62
N GLN A 95 7.18 -17.67 -19.61
CA GLN A 95 7.74 -17.48 -20.96
C GLN A 95 8.39 -16.11 -21.03
N ILE A 96 9.64 -16.06 -21.47
CA ILE A 96 10.43 -14.84 -21.58
C ILE A 96 10.81 -14.66 -23.03
N ILE A 97 10.33 -13.58 -23.65
CA ILE A 97 10.67 -13.18 -25.02
C ILE A 97 11.66 -12.02 -24.91
N ASP A 98 12.91 -12.22 -25.31
CA ASP A 98 13.96 -11.20 -25.21
C ASP A 98 13.91 -10.18 -26.36
N THR A 99 14.75 -9.14 -26.26
CA THR A 99 14.87 -8.07 -27.27
C THR A 99 15.28 -8.59 -28.65
N ASP A 100 16.02 -9.70 -28.70
CA ASP A 100 16.42 -10.41 -29.93
C ASP A 100 15.34 -11.37 -30.47
N GLY A 101 14.20 -11.46 -29.80
CA GLY A 101 13.10 -12.38 -30.13
C GLY A 101 13.30 -13.80 -29.62
N SER A 102 14.40 -14.09 -28.89
CA SER A 102 14.63 -15.41 -28.32
C SER A 102 13.61 -15.74 -27.24
N LEU A 103 13.11 -16.97 -27.26
CA LEU A 103 12.16 -17.49 -26.29
C LEU A 103 12.86 -18.39 -25.26
N THR A 104 12.77 -18.02 -23.99
CA THR A 104 13.16 -18.88 -22.86
C THR A 104 11.93 -19.28 -22.08
N ILE A 105 11.75 -20.58 -21.85
CA ILE A 105 10.67 -21.11 -21.01
C ILE A 105 11.28 -21.58 -19.69
N CYS A 106 10.73 -21.08 -18.58
CA CYS A 106 11.08 -21.48 -17.23
C CYS A 106 9.90 -22.21 -16.58
N GLY A 107 10.17 -23.32 -15.88
CA GLY A 107 9.13 -24.22 -15.35
C GLY A 107 8.57 -25.17 -16.40
N SER A 108 7.48 -25.86 -16.06
CA SER A 108 6.78 -26.75 -17.00
C SER A 108 5.58 -26.02 -17.62
N PRO A 109 5.52 -25.90 -18.97
CA PRO A 109 4.36 -25.34 -19.66
C PRO A 109 3.17 -26.32 -19.69
N GLN A 110 3.38 -27.59 -19.31
CA GLN A 110 2.28 -28.52 -19.12
C GLN A 110 1.50 -28.07 -17.89
N ARG A 111 0.19 -27.82 -18.05
CA ARG A 111 -0.74 -27.76 -16.92
C ARG A 111 -0.49 -29.02 -16.09
N ALA A 112 0.22 -28.89 -14.97
CA ALA A 112 0.02 -29.85 -13.91
C ALA A 112 -1.44 -29.63 -13.53
N GLU A 113 -2.33 -30.53 -13.97
CA GLU A 113 -3.62 -30.72 -13.35
C GLU A 113 -3.33 -31.15 -11.93
N VAL A 114 -3.02 -30.19 -11.07
CA VAL A 114 -3.19 -30.37 -9.64
C VAL A 114 -4.69 -30.19 -9.41
N GLU A 115 -5.49 -31.11 -9.95
CA GLU A 115 -6.81 -31.42 -9.42
C GLU A 115 -6.62 -32.06 -8.05
N ASN A 116 -6.19 -31.24 -7.10
CA ASN A 116 -6.49 -31.50 -5.72
C ASN A 116 -7.69 -30.62 -5.39
N GLU A 117 -8.75 -31.21 -4.86
CA GLU A 117 -9.99 -30.57 -4.36
C GLU A 117 -9.75 -29.37 -3.40
N LYS A 118 -8.50 -29.11 -3.02
CA LYS A 118 -8.03 -28.05 -2.13
C LYS A 118 -7.45 -26.81 -2.83
N SER A 119 -7.28 -26.81 -4.16
CA SER A 119 -6.71 -25.65 -4.87
C SER A 119 -7.81 -24.73 -5.41
N VAL A 120 -7.94 -23.53 -4.83
CA VAL A 120 -8.87 -22.48 -5.31
C VAL A 120 -8.29 -21.75 -6.53
N TYR A 121 -7.02 -22.02 -6.89
CA TYR A 121 -6.29 -21.29 -7.92
C TYR A 121 -5.79 -22.22 -9.02
N THR A 122 -5.94 -21.77 -10.26
CA THR A 122 -5.28 -22.35 -11.42
C THR A 122 -3.77 -22.18 -11.30
N VAL A 123 -3.00 -23.20 -11.71
CA VAL A 123 -1.55 -23.09 -11.86
C VAL A 123 -1.21 -21.86 -12.72
N PRO A 124 -0.37 -20.91 -12.23
CA PRO A 124 -0.14 -19.65 -12.93
C PRO A 124 0.81 -19.84 -14.11
N HIS A 125 0.47 -19.21 -15.23
CA HIS A 125 1.32 -19.13 -16.42
C HIS A 125 1.41 -17.66 -16.83
N ALA A 126 2.63 -17.17 -17.06
CA ALA A 126 2.87 -15.78 -17.40
C ALA A 126 3.83 -15.65 -18.59
N GLU A 127 3.68 -14.53 -19.30
CA GLU A 127 4.59 -14.10 -20.36
C GLU A 127 5.24 -12.77 -19.94
N LEU A 128 6.54 -12.65 -20.17
CA LEU A 128 7.33 -11.45 -19.99
C LEU A 128 8.06 -11.14 -21.30
N ARG A 129 7.82 -9.96 -21.85
CA ARG A 129 8.53 -9.44 -23.02
C ARG A 129 9.56 -8.44 -22.54
N VAL A 130 10.83 -8.68 -22.85
CA VAL A 130 11.91 -7.72 -22.57
C VAL A 130 12.00 -6.79 -23.78
N LEU A 131 11.72 -5.52 -23.56
CA LEU A 131 11.76 -4.48 -24.59
C LEU A 131 13.07 -3.70 -24.56
N ASN A 132 13.79 -3.74 -23.43
CA ASN A 132 15.09 -3.11 -23.25
C ASN A 132 15.98 -3.96 -22.33
N ASP A 133 17.20 -4.30 -22.77
CA ASP A 133 18.13 -5.15 -22.01
C ASP A 133 18.54 -4.56 -20.66
N LEU A 134 18.39 -3.23 -20.46
CA LEU A 134 18.55 -2.57 -19.16
C LEU A 134 17.78 -3.25 -18.03
N PHE A 135 16.64 -3.85 -18.37
CA PHE A 135 15.83 -4.67 -17.48
C PHE A 135 16.65 -5.70 -16.71
N TRP A 136 17.51 -6.45 -17.40
CA TRP A 136 18.27 -7.54 -16.80
C TRP A 136 19.22 -7.03 -15.71
N VAL A 137 19.82 -5.87 -15.95
CA VAL A 137 20.71 -5.22 -14.99
C VAL A 137 19.91 -4.66 -13.81
N ARG A 138 18.78 -3.98 -14.04
CA ARG A 138 17.90 -3.49 -12.97
C ARG A 138 17.39 -4.62 -12.10
N LEU A 139 16.93 -5.72 -12.70
CA LEU A 139 16.46 -6.91 -12.00
C LEU A 139 17.56 -7.51 -11.13
N LEU A 140 18.79 -7.61 -11.65
CA LEU A 140 19.93 -8.14 -10.92
C LEU A 140 20.31 -7.24 -9.72
N VAL A 141 20.34 -5.92 -9.90
CA VAL A 141 20.84 -4.98 -8.88
C VAL A 141 19.77 -4.59 -7.85
N PHE A 142 18.53 -4.41 -8.28
CA PHE A 142 17.44 -3.86 -7.47
C PHE A 142 16.28 -4.85 -7.26
N ALA A 143 16.41 -6.10 -7.72
CA ALA A 143 15.44 -7.19 -7.50
C ALA A 143 13.98 -6.80 -7.82
N ASP A 144 13.06 -6.85 -6.84
CA ASP A 144 11.65 -6.48 -7.03
C ASP A 144 11.49 -5.03 -7.46
N MET A 145 12.25 -4.12 -6.85
CA MET A 145 12.23 -2.71 -7.21
C MET A 145 12.71 -2.53 -8.65
N GLY A 146 13.75 -3.27 -9.04
CA GLY A 146 14.26 -3.28 -10.42
C GLY A 146 13.20 -3.71 -11.42
N PHE A 147 12.45 -4.77 -11.13
CA PHE A 147 11.33 -5.20 -11.97
C PHE A 147 10.22 -4.14 -12.02
N ALA A 148 9.84 -3.56 -10.88
CA ALA A 148 8.79 -2.54 -10.82
C ALA A 148 9.13 -1.30 -11.65
N GLU A 149 10.33 -0.76 -11.48
CA GLU A 149 10.82 0.39 -12.23
C GLU A 149 10.94 0.07 -13.73
N SER A 150 11.44 -1.11 -14.08
CA SER A 150 11.53 -1.55 -15.48
C SER A 150 10.15 -1.64 -16.13
N TYR A 151 9.16 -2.16 -15.39
CA TYR A 151 7.78 -2.19 -15.86
C TYR A 151 7.26 -0.76 -16.04
N MET A 152 7.39 0.13 -15.05
CA MET A 152 6.94 1.53 -15.14
C MET A 152 7.58 2.30 -16.29
N LEU A 153 8.87 2.08 -16.56
CA LEU A 153 9.62 2.72 -17.63
C LEU A 153 9.35 2.12 -19.02
N GLY A 154 8.55 1.05 -19.12
CA GLY A 154 8.29 0.36 -20.38
C GLY A 154 9.48 -0.45 -20.92
N GLU A 155 10.44 -0.79 -20.05
CA GLU A 155 11.58 -1.66 -20.39
C GLU A 155 11.15 -3.13 -20.53
N VAL A 156 10.01 -3.50 -19.93
CA VAL A 156 9.37 -4.81 -20.11
C VAL A 156 7.87 -4.65 -20.32
N ASP A 157 7.26 -5.61 -20.98
CA ASP A 157 5.81 -5.76 -21.05
C ASP A 157 5.36 -7.13 -20.53
N CYS A 158 4.22 -7.16 -19.86
CA CYS A 158 3.70 -8.36 -19.19
C CYS A 158 2.16 -8.35 -19.24
N PRO A 159 1.55 -9.13 -20.14
CA PRO A 159 0.10 -9.10 -20.35
C PRO A 159 -0.74 -9.48 -19.12
N ASP A 160 -0.21 -10.34 -18.25
CA ASP A 160 -0.84 -10.70 -16.97
C ASP A 160 0.18 -10.62 -15.82
N ILE A 161 0.37 -9.40 -15.32
CA ILE A 161 1.24 -9.09 -14.18
C ILE A 161 0.78 -9.86 -12.92
N THR A 162 -0.53 -10.07 -12.76
CA THR A 162 -1.07 -10.81 -11.61
C THR A 162 -0.60 -12.27 -11.66
N ALA A 163 -0.69 -12.91 -12.83
CA ALA A 163 -0.16 -14.27 -13.03
C ALA A 163 1.36 -14.31 -12.86
N PHE A 164 2.09 -13.31 -13.38
CA PHE A 164 3.54 -13.18 -13.19
C PHE A 164 3.89 -13.26 -11.70
N PHE A 165 3.32 -12.39 -10.85
CA PHE A 165 3.59 -12.44 -9.42
C PHE A 165 3.16 -13.74 -8.75
N LYS A 166 2.03 -14.33 -9.16
CA LYS A 166 1.59 -15.62 -8.64
C LYS A 166 2.61 -16.73 -8.90
N VAL A 167 3.27 -16.77 -10.06
CA VAL A 167 4.37 -17.72 -10.33
C VAL A 167 5.46 -17.59 -9.28
N PHE A 168 5.95 -16.37 -9.00
CA PHE A 168 6.97 -16.17 -7.97
C PHE A 168 6.45 -16.50 -6.57
N ILE A 169 5.16 -16.26 -6.32
CA ILE A 169 4.56 -16.50 -5.03
C ILE A 169 4.58 -17.99 -4.68
N VAL A 170 4.08 -18.83 -5.59
CA VAL A 170 4.01 -20.28 -5.37
C VAL A 170 5.38 -20.95 -5.39
N ASN A 171 6.38 -20.35 -6.05
CA ASN A 171 7.74 -20.88 -6.13
C ASN A 171 8.70 -20.30 -5.08
N ARG A 172 8.22 -19.57 -4.07
CA ARG A 172 9.10 -18.85 -3.11
C ARG A 172 10.20 -19.73 -2.52
N ALA A 173 9.84 -20.93 -2.06
CA ALA A 173 10.79 -21.85 -1.42
C ALA A 173 11.88 -22.30 -2.40
N HIS A 174 11.51 -22.55 -3.67
CA HIS A 174 12.44 -22.97 -4.71
C HIS A 174 13.36 -21.84 -5.18
N LEU A 175 12.87 -20.60 -5.21
CA LEU A 175 13.65 -19.44 -5.66
C LEU A 175 14.52 -18.83 -4.54
N SER A 176 14.32 -19.23 -3.28
CA SER A 176 15.08 -18.72 -2.13
C SER A 176 16.56 -19.12 -2.12
N GLY A 177 16.94 -20.16 -2.87
CA GLY A 177 18.33 -20.59 -3.06
C GLY A 177 19.14 -19.72 -4.03
N GLY A 178 18.50 -18.76 -4.72
CA GLY A 178 19.20 -17.80 -5.59
C GLY A 178 20.08 -16.80 -4.84
N THR A 179 19.89 -16.66 -3.53
CA THR A 179 20.61 -15.76 -2.60
C THR A 179 22.14 -15.78 -2.76
N THR A 180 22.74 -16.93 -3.05
CA THR A 180 24.21 -17.05 -3.21
C THR A 180 24.74 -16.30 -4.44
N PHE A 181 23.95 -16.15 -5.52
CA PHE A 181 24.41 -15.57 -6.79
C PHE A 181 24.44 -14.03 -6.82
N PHE A 182 23.60 -13.34 -6.03
CA PHE A 182 23.45 -11.87 -6.09
C PHE A 182 24.32 -11.11 -5.08
N SER A 183 24.95 -11.83 -4.15
CA SER A 183 25.68 -11.27 -2.99
C SER A 183 26.95 -10.46 -3.30
N ASN A 184 27.38 -10.39 -4.56
CA ASN A 184 28.66 -9.76 -4.95
C ASN A 184 28.51 -8.55 -5.89
N ILE A 185 27.31 -8.00 -6.08
CA ILE A 185 27.12 -6.84 -6.96
C ILE A 185 27.53 -5.57 -6.21
N SER A 186 28.72 -5.07 -6.53
CA SER A 186 29.29 -3.89 -5.88
C SER A 186 28.40 -2.65 -6.00
N GLY A 187 28.38 -1.79 -4.98
CA GLY A 187 27.70 -0.49 -4.99
C GLY A 187 28.14 0.45 -6.13
N LYS A 188 29.27 0.15 -6.81
CA LYS A 188 29.73 0.87 -8.00
C LYS A 188 28.82 0.62 -9.21
N ILE A 189 28.28 -0.59 -9.38
CA ILE A 189 27.33 -0.91 -10.46
C ILE A 189 26.00 -0.19 -10.22
N ALA A 190 25.50 -0.22 -8.97
CA ALA A 190 24.29 0.52 -8.59
C ALA A 190 24.45 2.05 -8.77
N GLY A 191 25.59 2.61 -8.40
CA GLY A 191 25.94 4.01 -8.64
C GLY A 191 26.02 4.36 -10.13
N PHE A 192 26.62 3.47 -10.93
CA PHE A 192 26.74 3.64 -12.37
C PHE A 192 25.38 3.61 -13.08
N ILE A 193 24.50 2.64 -12.79
CA ILE A 193 23.14 2.58 -13.34
C ILE A 193 22.34 3.84 -13.00
N ARG A 194 22.49 4.34 -11.76
CA ARG A 194 21.85 5.59 -11.34
C ARG A 194 22.36 6.80 -12.12
N SER A 195 23.64 6.79 -12.50
CA SER A 195 24.28 7.88 -13.26
C SER A 195 24.05 7.83 -14.77
N THR A 196 23.89 6.65 -15.38
CA THR A 196 23.68 6.51 -16.83
C THR A 196 22.24 6.82 -17.25
N ASN A 197 21.28 6.68 -16.34
CA ASN A 197 19.84 6.87 -16.60
C ASN A 197 19.22 8.03 -15.81
N THR A 198 19.92 9.15 -15.70
CA THR A 198 19.51 10.31 -14.86
C THR A 198 18.11 10.82 -15.18
N LEU A 199 17.70 10.88 -16.45
CA LEU A 199 16.35 11.31 -16.84
C LEU A 199 15.27 10.31 -16.41
N ALA A 200 15.48 9.01 -16.64
CA ALA A 200 14.53 7.97 -16.22
C ALA A 200 14.43 7.91 -14.68
N ASN A 201 15.54 8.05 -13.97
CA ASN A 201 15.56 8.11 -12.50
C ASN A 201 14.88 9.38 -11.97
N ALA A 202 15.05 10.52 -12.65
CA ALA A 202 14.32 11.74 -12.32
C ALA A 202 12.81 11.55 -12.50
N ARG A 203 12.36 10.92 -13.60
CA ARG A 203 10.95 10.59 -13.84
C ARG A 203 10.37 9.66 -12.77
N LEU A 204 11.10 8.61 -12.41
CA LEU A 204 10.71 7.71 -11.31
C LEU A 204 10.53 8.49 -9.99
N ASN A 205 11.48 9.36 -9.64
CA ASN A 205 11.38 10.17 -8.42
C ASN A 205 10.21 11.14 -8.46
N ILE A 206 9.94 11.80 -9.59
CA ILE A 206 8.77 12.67 -9.76
C ILE A 206 7.48 11.85 -9.61
N SER A 207 7.44 10.66 -10.21
CA SER A 207 6.24 9.82 -10.21
C SER A 207 5.82 9.29 -8.84
N ALA A 208 6.76 9.23 -7.89
CA ALA A 208 6.47 8.86 -6.51
C ALA A 208 5.63 9.91 -5.78
N HIS A 209 5.54 11.13 -6.31
CA HIS A 209 4.90 12.29 -5.68
C HIS A 209 3.77 12.89 -6.51
N TYR A 210 3.24 12.18 -7.50
CA TYR A 210 2.03 12.64 -8.18
C TYR A 210 0.85 12.63 -7.21
N ASP A 211 0.28 13.81 -6.98
CA ASP A 211 -0.99 13.96 -6.29
C ASP A 211 -2.11 13.28 -7.11
N ILE A 212 -3.11 12.77 -6.41
CA ILE A 212 -4.18 11.96 -7.01
C ILE A 212 -5.50 12.69 -6.74
N SER A 213 -6.21 13.08 -7.79
CA SER A 213 -7.47 13.82 -7.69
C SER A 213 -8.69 12.96 -7.38
N ASN A 214 -9.74 13.60 -6.87
CA ASN A 214 -11.05 12.98 -6.64
C ASN A 214 -11.65 12.45 -7.95
N GLU A 215 -11.46 13.16 -9.06
CA GLU A 215 -11.93 12.79 -10.40
C GLU A 215 -11.31 11.48 -10.85
N MET A 216 -10.02 11.28 -10.56
CA MET A 216 -9.36 10.02 -10.84
C MET A 216 -9.92 8.88 -10.01
N PHE A 217 -10.06 9.06 -8.69
CA PHE A 217 -10.64 8.01 -7.82
C PHE A 217 -12.06 7.65 -8.27
N ALA A 218 -12.89 8.65 -8.58
CA ALA A 218 -14.24 8.46 -9.10
C ALA A 218 -14.30 7.68 -10.43
N ALA A 219 -13.20 7.64 -11.19
CA ALA A 219 -13.15 6.92 -12.46
C ALA A 219 -13.04 5.40 -12.30
N PHE A 220 -12.59 4.89 -11.14
CA PHE A 220 -12.43 3.45 -10.92
C PHE A 220 -13.12 2.89 -9.68
N LEU A 221 -13.44 3.73 -8.70
CA LEU A 221 -14.23 3.34 -7.53
C LEU A 221 -15.72 3.17 -7.88
N SER A 222 -16.47 2.60 -6.95
CA SER A 222 -17.94 2.63 -6.96
C SER A 222 -18.47 4.05 -6.67
N PRO A 223 -19.74 4.37 -7.01
CA PRO A 223 -20.33 5.71 -6.82
C PRO A 223 -20.29 6.23 -5.38
N ASP A 224 -20.28 5.32 -4.41
CA ASP A 224 -20.12 5.62 -2.99
C ASP A 224 -18.72 6.16 -2.63
N MET A 225 -17.75 6.12 -3.56
CA MET A 225 -16.36 6.56 -3.38
C MET A 225 -15.62 5.80 -2.27
N THR A 226 -15.98 4.55 -1.99
CA THR A 226 -15.28 3.74 -0.98
C THR A 226 -13.99 3.14 -1.55
N TYR A 227 -12.85 3.62 -1.06
CA TYR A 227 -11.52 3.09 -1.37
C TYR A 227 -11.01 2.19 -0.24
N SER A 228 -11.65 1.03 -0.07
CA SER A 228 -11.26 -0.02 0.87
C SER A 228 -11.81 -1.36 0.39
N CYS A 229 -11.44 -2.48 1.04
CA CYS A 229 -12.00 -3.78 0.71
C CYS A 229 -13.52 -3.84 1.00
N PRO A 230 -14.34 -4.35 0.07
CA PRO A 230 -15.73 -4.71 0.29
C PRO A 230 -15.88 -6.15 0.82
N ILE A 231 -17.12 -6.58 1.05
CA ILE A 231 -17.47 -7.98 1.33
C ILE A 231 -18.38 -8.48 0.20
N TRP A 232 -17.89 -9.44 -0.59
CA TRP A 232 -18.64 -10.07 -1.68
C TRP A 232 -19.58 -11.17 -1.16
N LEU A 233 -20.66 -11.43 -1.91
CA LEU A 233 -21.49 -12.61 -1.70
C LEU A 233 -20.67 -13.90 -1.84
N PRO A 234 -21.00 -14.94 -1.05
CA PRO A 234 -20.36 -16.24 -1.20
C PRO A 234 -20.70 -16.83 -2.56
N LYS A 235 -19.78 -17.63 -3.13
CA LYS A 235 -19.98 -18.30 -4.43
C LYS A 235 -21.23 -19.17 -4.49
N SER A 236 -21.70 -19.68 -3.36
CA SER A 236 -22.93 -20.46 -3.24
C SER A 236 -24.21 -19.63 -3.44
N ASN A 237 -24.14 -18.30 -3.35
CA ASN A 237 -25.26 -17.41 -3.62
C ASN A 237 -25.45 -17.26 -5.14
N THR A 238 -26.68 -17.47 -5.61
CA THR A 238 -27.04 -17.43 -7.04
C THR A 238 -26.79 -16.05 -7.69
N MET A 239 -26.77 -14.98 -6.90
CA MET A 239 -26.54 -13.60 -7.38
C MET A 239 -25.06 -13.19 -7.38
N ALA A 240 -24.14 -14.01 -6.87
CA ALA A 240 -22.73 -13.63 -6.65
C ALA A 240 -21.98 -13.25 -7.94
N SER A 241 -22.37 -13.79 -9.08
CA SER A 241 -21.76 -13.49 -10.39
C SER A 241 -22.20 -12.14 -10.97
N GLN A 242 -23.37 -11.64 -10.56
CA GLN A 242 -23.96 -10.39 -11.04
C GLN A 242 -23.75 -9.22 -10.06
N GLU A 243 -23.24 -9.51 -8.87
CA GLU A 243 -23.02 -8.51 -7.84
C GLU A 243 -22.03 -7.43 -8.27
N THR A 244 -22.45 -6.18 -8.12
CA THR A 244 -21.64 -4.98 -8.39
C THR A 244 -20.67 -4.67 -7.24
N LEU A 245 -19.61 -3.92 -7.54
CA LEU A 245 -18.69 -3.42 -6.51
C LEU A 245 -19.41 -2.59 -5.44
N GLU A 246 -20.34 -1.73 -5.85
CA GLU A 246 -21.13 -0.90 -4.95
C GLU A 246 -21.98 -1.73 -3.97
N GLN A 247 -22.63 -2.80 -4.44
CA GLN A 247 -23.39 -3.71 -3.57
C GLN A 247 -22.49 -4.40 -2.54
N ALA A 248 -21.27 -4.77 -2.95
CA ALA A 248 -20.29 -5.37 -2.05
C ALA A 248 -19.73 -4.36 -1.03
N GLN A 249 -19.53 -3.10 -1.43
CA GLN A 249 -19.16 -2.01 -0.52
C GLN A 249 -20.28 -1.71 0.47
N TYR A 250 -21.51 -1.58 -0.01
CA TYR A 250 -22.69 -1.36 0.82
C TYR A 250 -22.80 -2.44 1.91
N ARG A 251 -22.63 -3.71 1.55
CA ARG A 251 -22.62 -4.82 2.53
C ARG A 251 -21.53 -4.67 3.58
N LYS A 252 -20.31 -4.32 3.17
CA LYS A 252 -19.21 -4.07 4.11
C LYS A 252 -19.57 -2.94 5.06
N LEU A 253 -20.07 -1.82 4.56
CA LEU A 253 -20.44 -0.68 5.41
C LEU A 253 -21.60 -1.03 6.36
N CYS A 254 -22.58 -1.84 5.92
CA CYS A 254 -23.62 -2.39 6.79
C CYS A 254 -23.04 -3.30 7.89
N ARG A 255 -22.02 -4.10 7.56
CA ARG A 255 -21.31 -4.92 8.54
C ARG A 255 -20.68 -4.05 9.63
N PHE A 256 -20.10 -2.91 9.30
CA PHE A 256 -19.55 -1.97 10.29
C PHE A 256 -20.64 -1.41 11.21
N VAL A 257 -21.77 -0.96 10.66
CA VAL A 257 -22.92 -0.47 11.45
C VAL A 257 -23.44 -1.56 12.40
N SER A 258 -23.56 -2.78 11.91
CA SER A 258 -24.05 -3.93 12.68
C SER A 258 -23.06 -4.40 13.76
N ASN A 259 -21.77 -4.52 13.42
CA ASN A 259 -20.73 -4.94 14.37
C ASN A 259 -20.56 -3.93 15.50
N ALA A 260 -20.67 -2.63 15.19
CA ALA A 260 -20.60 -1.56 16.18
C ALA A 260 -21.90 -1.39 16.98
N LYS A 261 -22.97 -2.14 16.66
CA LYS A 261 -24.29 -2.02 17.33
C LYS A 261 -24.81 -0.58 17.36
N ILE A 262 -24.62 0.17 16.26
CA ILE A 262 -24.97 1.60 16.21
C ILE A 262 -26.49 1.79 16.29
N ARG A 263 -26.94 2.65 17.19
CA ARG A 263 -28.34 3.04 17.40
C ARG A 263 -28.55 4.53 17.13
N GLU A 264 -29.81 4.96 17.05
CA GLU A 264 -30.19 6.35 16.80
C GLU A 264 -29.63 7.35 17.82
N SER A 265 -29.53 6.92 19.08
CA SER A 265 -29.02 7.75 20.19
C SER A 265 -27.51 7.97 20.14
N ASP A 266 -26.78 7.17 19.36
CA ASP A 266 -25.33 7.10 19.46
C ASP A 266 -24.64 8.27 18.79
N HIS A 267 -23.52 8.69 19.38
CA HIS A 267 -22.55 9.56 18.74
C HIS A 267 -21.31 8.74 18.35
N VAL A 268 -21.16 8.56 17.03
CA VAL A 268 -20.07 7.78 16.41
C VAL A 268 -18.89 8.68 16.06
N LEU A 269 -17.69 8.26 16.42
CA LEU A 269 -16.43 8.79 15.88
C LEU A 269 -15.96 7.94 14.70
N GLU A 270 -15.81 8.55 13.53
CA GLU A 270 -15.15 7.94 12.38
C GLU A 270 -13.74 8.52 12.24
N ILE A 271 -12.71 7.67 12.36
CA ILE A 271 -11.32 8.05 12.12
C ILE A 271 -10.94 7.62 10.71
N GLY A 272 -10.87 8.58 9.80
CA GLY A 272 -10.65 8.38 8.36
C GLY A 272 -11.93 8.55 7.55
N THR A 273 -12.31 9.80 7.25
CA THR A 273 -13.54 10.14 6.52
C THR A 273 -13.65 9.48 5.14
N GLY A 274 -12.53 9.28 4.45
CA GLY A 274 -12.54 9.02 3.01
C GLY A 274 -13.35 10.10 2.29
N TRP A 275 -14.43 9.69 1.63
CA TRP A 275 -15.39 10.60 1.00
C TRP A 275 -16.81 10.51 1.61
N GLY A 276 -16.89 10.10 2.88
CA GLY A 276 -18.10 10.13 3.69
C GLY A 276 -19.05 8.94 3.53
N SER A 277 -18.65 7.87 2.82
CA SER A 277 -19.54 6.73 2.52
C SER A 277 -20.08 6.03 3.76
N PHE A 278 -19.22 5.77 4.76
CA PHE A 278 -19.65 5.18 6.01
C PHE A 278 -20.54 6.13 6.81
N ALA A 279 -20.11 7.39 7.02
CA ALA A 279 -20.88 8.36 7.79
C ALA A 279 -22.30 8.55 7.22
N ILE A 280 -22.43 8.71 5.89
CA ILE A 280 -23.72 8.83 5.21
C ILE A 280 -24.58 7.59 5.47
N LEU A 281 -24.03 6.38 5.26
CA LEU A 281 -24.79 5.15 5.47
C LEU A 281 -25.19 4.94 6.92
N ALA A 282 -24.31 5.24 7.88
CA ALA A 282 -24.58 5.07 9.30
C ALA A 282 -25.77 5.94 9.73
N VAL A 283 -25.79 7.22 9.34
CA VAL A 283 -26.91 8.12 9.62
C VAL A 283 -28.18 7.71 8.87
N GLU A 284 -28.07 7.34 7.59
CA GLU A 284 -29.21 6.86 6.80
C GLU A 284 -29.89 5.65 7.46
N LYS A 285 -29.11 4.69 7.97
CA LYS A 285 -29.64 3.46 8.55
C LYS A 285 -30.18 3.59 9.96
N THR A 286 -29.63 4.51 10.75
CA THR A 286 -29.84 4.50 12.21
C THR A 286 -30.33 5.82 12.76
N GLY A 287 -30.11 6.95 12.06
CA GLY A 287 -30.36 8.29 12.59
C GLY A 287 -29.31 8.80 13.59
N CYS A 288 -28.22 8.04 13.81
CA CYS A 288 -27.13 8.41 14.71
C CYS A 288 -26.48 9.75 14.34
N ARG A 289 -25.58 10.23 15.20
CA ARG A 289 -24.69 11.35 14.91
C ARG A 289 -23.30 10.85 14.59
N VAL A 290 -22.62 11.48 13.64
CA VAL A 290 -21.24 11.13 13.26
C VAL A 290 -20.34 12.35 13.36
N THR A 291 -19.19 12.20 14.03
CA THR A 291 -18.04 13.08 13.87
C THR A 291 -16.97 12.32 13.11
N SER A 292 -16.60 12.83 11.94
CA SER A 292 -15.67 12.18 11.03
C SER A 292 -14.39 12.99 10.90
N LEU A 293 -13.23 12.34 10.94
CA LEU A 293 -11.92 12.97 10.90
C LEU A 293 -11.17 12.65 9.61
N THR A 294 -10.56 13.65 8.99
CA THR A 294 -9.60 13.48 7.90
C THR A 294 -8.44 14.47 8.03
N LEU A 295 -7.31 14.14 7.40
CA LEU A 295 -6.18 15.04 7.21
C LEU A 295 -6.18 15.68 5.81
N SER A 296 -7.09 15.29 4.93
CA SER A 296 -7.18 15.80 3.55
C SER A 296 -8.30 16.83 3.42
N ALA A 297 -7.92 18.06 3.07
CA ALA A 297 -8.86 19.13 2.78
C ALA A 297 -9.76 18.80 1.57
N GLU A 298 -9.21 18.09 0.57
CA GLU A 298 -9.94 17.66 -0.62
C GLU A 298 -10.99 16.59 -0.32
N GLN A 299 -10.64 15.62 0.53
CA GLN A 299 -11.59 14.63 1.04
C GLN A 299 -12.69 15.30 1.86
N LYS A 300 -12.32 16.20 2.78
CA LYS A 300 -13.29 16.95 3.58
C LYS A 300 -14.30 17.68 2.70
N ARG A 301 -13.81 18.44 1.71
CA ARG A 301 -14.67 19.22 0.80
C ARG A 301 -15.68 18.33 0.08
N LEU A 302 -15.21 17.28 -0.58
CA LEU A 302 -16.09 16.38 -1.33
C LEU A 302 -17.02 15.57 -0.41
N ALA A 303 -16.55 15.15 0.77
CA ALA A 303 -17.39 14.48 1.76
C ALA A 303 -18.52 15.40 2.24
N GLU A 304 -18.24 16.66 2.58
CA GLU A 304 -19.26 17.64 3.00
C GLU A 304 -20.29 17.91 1.90
N ASP A 305 -19.87 17.98 0.63
CA ASP A 305 -20.78 18.14 -0.49
C ASP A 305 -21.70 16.91 -0.66
N ARG A 306 -21.15 15.70 -0.55
CA ARG A 306 -21.93 14.46 -0.60
C ARG A 306 -22.90 14.34 0.58
N ILE A 307 -22.46 14.71 1.79
CA ILE A 307 -23.29 14.75 3.00
C ILE A 307 -24.45 15.72 2.84
N ARG A 308 -24.20 16.92 2.28
CA ARG A 308 -25.25 17.92 2.02
C ARG A 308 -26.24 17.43 0.97
N GLN A 309 -25.76 16.78 -0.09
CA GLN A 309 -26.61 16.17 -1.12
C GLN A 309 -27.50 15.06 -0.55
N ALA A 310 -26.99 14.30 0.43
CA ALA A 310 -27.76 13.28 1.16
C ALA A 310 -28.69 13.88 2.25
N GLY A 311 -28.60 15.18 2.56
CA GLY A 311 -29.44 15.85 3.55
C GLY A 311 -29.05 15.60 5.00
N PHE A 312 -27.80 15.18 5.27
CA PHE A 312 -27.35 14.77 6.61
C PHE A 312 -26.39 15.76 7.29
N GLN A 313 -26.29 16.99 6.80
CA GLN A 313 -25.37 18.00 7.34
C GLN A 313 -25.59 18.34 8.82
N ASP A 314 -26.80 18.13 9.35
CA ASP A 314 -27.13 18.39 10.76
C ASP A 314 -26.76 17.21 11.69
N ARG A 315 -26.40 16.05 11.12
CA ARG A 315 -26.07 14.83 11.84
C ARG A 315 -24.60 14.42 11.67
N ILE A 316 -23.97 14.82 10.57
CA ILE A 316 -22.59 14.46 10.24
C ILE A 316 -21.72 15.72 10.25
N LYS A 317 -20.71 15.72 11.11
CA LYS A 317 -19.68 16.75 11.17
C LYS A 317 -18.35 16.20 10.66
N VAL A 318 -17.77 16.80 9.63
CA VAL A 318 -16.44 16.45 9.12
C VAL A 318 -15.40 17.45 9.64
N MET A 319 -14.33 16.95 10.25
CA MET A 319 -13.25 17.76 10.82
C MET A 319 -11.94 17.48 10.10
N LEU A 320 -11.27 18.56 9.68
CA LEU A 320 -9.88 18.50 9.23
C LEU A 320 -9.00 18.48 10.49
N CYS A 321 -8.75 17.29 11.02
CA CYS A 321 -8.16 17.12 12.33
C CYS A 321 -7.41 15.79 12.44
N ASP A 322 -6.27 15.83 13.11
CA ASP A 322 -5.58 14.63 13.56
C ASP A 322 -6.29 14.06 14.79
N TYR A 323 -6.60 12.77 14.79
CA TYR A 323 -7.26 12.11 15.92
C TYR A 323 -6.46 12.26 17.23
N ARG A 324 -5.12 12.38 17.15
CA ARG A 324 -4.23 12.58 18.31
C ARG A 324 -4.42 13.95 18.96
N SER A 325 -4.96 14.90 18.23
CA SER A 325 -5.18 16.28 18.66
C SER A 325 -6.61 16.51 19.17
N LEU A 326 -7.47 15.49 19.16
CA LEU A 326 -8.80 15.63 19.76
C LEU A 326 -8.68 15.79 21.27
N PRO A 327 -9.32 16.82 21.85
CA PRO A 327 -9.39 16.93 23.30
C PRO A 327 -10.19 15.75 23.85
N VAL A 328 -9.70 15.13 24.93
CA VAL A 328 -10.43 14.08 25.63
C VAL A 328 -11.66 14.69 26.30
N PRO A 329 -12.88 14.34 25.87
CA PRO A 329 -14.09 14.93 26.42
C PRO A 329 -14.42 14.31 27.80
N ARG A 330 -15.36 14.93 28.52
CA ARG A 330 -15.94 14.33 29.73
C ARG A 330 -16.75 13.09 29.34
N GLU A 331 -16.94 12.18 30.28
CA GLU A 331 -17.57 10.87 30.02
C GLU A 331 -18.91 10.95 29.27
N GLN A 332 -19.79 11.88 29.66
CA GLN A 332 -21.09 12.06 29.00
C GLN A 332 -21.00 12.58 27.55
N ASP A 333 -19.88 13.19 27.19
CA ASP A 333 -19.60 13.82 25.89
C ASP A 333 -18.67 12.93 25.02
N LYS A 334 -18.20 11.79 25.54
CA LYS A 334 -17.43 10.79 24.80
C LYS A 334 -18.29 10.10 23.74
N TYR A 335 -17.61 9.50 22.78
CA TYR A 335 -18.26 8.78 21.68
C TYR A 335 -18.75 7.42 22.17
N ASP A 336 -19.97 7.07 21.79
CA ASP A 336 -20.55 5.75 22.06
C ASP A 336 -19.80 4.69 21.25
N LYS A 337 -19.55 4.98 19.97
CA LYS A 337 -18.93 4.05 19.02
C LYS A 337 -17.74 4.68 18.30
N VAL A 338 -16.74 3.87 17.96
CA VAL A 338 -15.62 4.29 17.11
C VAL A 338 -15.51 3.39 15.89
N VAL A 339 -15.34 3.97 14.70
CA VAL A 339 -15.10 3.23 13.46
C VAL A 339 -13.85 3.77 12.79
N SER A 340 -12.99 2.87 12.30
CA SER A 340 -11.85 3.25 11.47
C SER A 340 -11.58 2.19 10.40
N ILE A 341 -11.67 2.59 9.15
CA ILE A 341 -11.59 1.68 8.00
C ILE A 341 -10.29 1.96 7.25
N GLU A 342 -9.37 0.99 7.24
CA GLU A 342 -8.08 1.04 6.53
C GLU A 342 -7.27 2.33 6.81
N MET A 343 -7.25 2.72 8.08
CA MET A 343 -6.43 3.84 8.58
C MET A 343 -5.14 3.36 9.27
N LEU A 344 -5.20 2.21 9.96
CA LEU A 344 -4.12 1.65 10.78
C LEU A 344 -2.81 1.46 9.99
N GLU A 345 -2.93 1.27 8.68
CA GLU A 345 -1.84 1.14 7.71
C GLU A 345 -0.97 2.41 7.64
N ALA A 346 -1.54 3.58 7.95
CA ALA A 346 -0.85 4.86 7.95
C ALA A 346 -0.29 5.25 9.34
N VAL A 347 -0.53 4.45 10.38
CA VAL A 347 -0.13 4.77 11.76
C VAL A 347 1.36 4.50 11.98
N GLY A 348 1.88 3.40 11.45
CA GLY A 348 3.24 2.93 11.74
C GLY A 348 3.30 2.02 12.97
N ALA A 349 4.25 1.08 12.97
CA ALA A 349 4.33 0.01 13.98
C ALA A 349 4.51 0.56 15.41
N GLU A 350 5.37 1.57 15.56
CA GLU A 350 5.71 2.19 16.83
C GLU A 350 4.58 3.03 17.45
N TYR A 351 3.55 3.37 16.67
CA TYR A 351 2.46 4.24 17.10
C TYR A 351 1.12 3.51 17.29
N LEU A 352 1.05 2.20 17.02
CA LEU A 352 -0.18 1.41 17.19
C LEU A 352 -0.73 1.48 18.62
N GLU A 353 0.13 1.39 19.63
CA GLU A 353 -0.28 1.51 21.04
C GLU A 353 -0.88 2.90 21.33
N THR A 354 -0.27 3.96 20.78
CA THR A 354 -0.78 5.33 20.92
C THR A 354 -2.12 5.51 20.24
N TYR A 355 -2.31 4.90 19.07
CA TYR A 355 -3.58 4.91 18.35
C TYR A 355 -4.72 4.31 19.20
N PHE A 356 -4.52 3.11 19.76
CA PHE A 356 -5.53 2.49 20.61
C PHE A 356 -5.72 3.20 21.96
N ARG A 357 -4.68 3.86 22.49
CA ARG A 357 -4.81 4.75 23.66
C ARG A 357 -5.71 5.94 23.38
N CYS A 358 -5.59 6.58 22.21
CA CYS A 358 -6.50 7.67 21.84
C CYS A 358 -7.95 7.17 21.78
N ILE A 359 -8.19 5.99 21.19
CA ILE A 359 -9.53 5.40 21.12
C ILE A 359 -10.08 5.11 22.51
N ASP A 360 -9.27 4.49 23.38
CA ASP A 360 -9.64 4.22 24.77
C ASP A 360 -10.05 5.50 25.52
N GLN A 361 -9.36 6.62 25.28
CA GLN A 361 -9.68 7.90 25.93
C GLN A 361 -10.92 8.58 25.36
N LEU A 362 -11.19 8.43 24.06
CA LEU A 362 -12.29 9.10 23.35
C LEU A 362 -13.62 8.35 23.45
N MET A 363 -13.58 7.04 23.68
CA MET A 363 -14.77 6.19 23.73
C MET A 363 -15.32 6.04 25.15
N LYS A 364 -16.64 6.03 25.30
CA LYS A 364 -17.31 5.82 26.59
C LYS A 364 -16.82 4.55 27.28
N SER A 365 -16.69 4.60 28.61
CA SER A 365 -16.27 3.47 29.44
C SER A 365 -17.35 2.41 29.57
N ASP A 366 -18.62 2.81 29.44
CA ASP A 366 -19.79 1.92 29.49
C ASP A 366 -20.39 1.76 28.10
N GLY A 367 -20.66 0.52 27.68
CA GLY A 367 -21.26 0.19 26.37
C GLY A 367 -20.46 0.62 25.13
N GLY A 368 -19.21 1.04 25.30
CA GLY A 368 -18.36 1.48 24.18
C GLY A 368 -17.97 0.32 23.26
N VAL A 369 -18.12 0.51 21.94
CA VAL A 369 -17.70 -0.49 20.94
C VAL A 369 -16.94 0.20 19.81
N ALA A 370 -15.84 -0.42 19.38
CA ALA A 370 -15.06 0.04 18.24
C ALA A 370 -14.87 -1.05 17.19
N VAL A 371 -14.89 -0.66 15.91
CA VAL A 371 -14.72 -1.57 14.78
C VAL A 371 -13.66 -1.02 13.82
N PHE A 372 -12.69 -1.87 13.49
CA PHE A 372 -11.55 -1.54 12.64
C PHE A 372 -11.54 -2.39 11.38
N GLN A 373 -11.14 -1.83 10.24
CA GLN A 373 -10.65 -2.58 9.08
C GLN A 373 -9.15 -2.36 8.95
N CYS A 374 -8.36 -3.42 8.72
CA CYS A 374 -6.93 -3.30 8.54
C CYS A 374 -6.35 -4.41 7.65
N ILE A 375 -5.63 -3.99 6.61
CA ILE A 375 -4.75 -4.85 5.83
C ILE A 375 -3.60 -5.33 6.73
N THR A 376 -3.39 -6.64 6.74
CA THR A 376 -2.42 -7.30 7.62
C THR A 376 -1.36 -8.06 6.85
N MET A 377 -0.19 -8.17 7.45
CA MET A 377 0.89 -9.03 6.99
C MET A 377 0.90 -10.34 7.81
N PRO A 378 1.00 -11.53 7.19
CA PRO A 378 1.20 -12.77 7.92
C PRO A 378 2.50 -12.74 8.75
N GLU A 379 2.48 -13.34 9.93
CA GLU A 379 3.58 -13.33 10.91
C GLU A 379 4.89 -13.86 10.31
N SER A 380 4.79 -14.97 9.57
CA SER A 380 5.94 -15.60 8.88
C SER A 380 6.63 -14.70 7.84
N ARG A 381 6.01 -13.59 7.45
CA ARG A 381 6.52 -12.64 6.47
C ARG A 381 6.91 -11.30 7.06
N TYR A 382 6.46 -11.00 8.28
CA TYR A 382 6.52 -9.67 8.85
C TYR A 382 7.95 -9.16 9.02
N ASP A 383 8.87 -9.96 9.56
CA ASP A 383 10.26 -9.52 9.80
C ASP A 383 10.99 -9.09 8.51
N ALA A 384 10.80 -9.84 7.43
CA ALA A 384 11.38 -9.49 6.13
C ALA A 384 10.70 -8.24 5.53
N TYR A 385 9.39 -8.11 5.71
CA TYR A 385 8.59 -6.97 5.24
C TYR A 385 8.92 -5.68 5.99
N SER A 386 9.04 -5.70 7.31
CA SER A 386 9.26 -4.49 8.12
C SER A 386 10.61 -3.84 7.81
N LYS A 387 11.58 -4.62 7.31
CA LYS A 387 12.94 -4.18 6.94
C LYS A 387 13.12 -3.84 5.45
N SER A 388 12.09 -4.02 4.61
CA SER A 388 12.18 -3.81 3.15
C SER A 388 11.65 -2.45 2.71
N ASP A 389 12.32 -1.81 1.74
CA ASP A 389 11.76 -0.68 0.97
C ASP A 389 11.16 -1.23 -0.34
N ASP A 390 9.87 -1.56 -0.32
CA ASP A 390 9.19 -2.18 -1.45
C ASP A 390 8.48 -1.15 -2.35
N PHE A 391 7.97 -1.60 -3.49
CA PHE A 391 7.26 -0.75 -4.45
C PHE A 391 6.11 0.04 -3.81
N ILE A 392 5.38 -0.57 -2.87
CA ILE A 392 4.22 0.07 -2.23
C ILE A 392 4.69 1.25 -1.39
N ARG A 393 5.67 1.05 -0.50
CA ARG A 393 6.24 2.15 0.31
C ARG A 393 6.93 3.21 -0.53
N ARG A 394 7.54 2.83 -1.65
CA ARG A 394 8.26 3.77 -2.51
C ARG A 394 7.35 4.65 -3.35
N TYR A 395 6.28 4.09 -3.93
CA TYR A 395 5.52 4.72 -5.02
C TYR A 395 4.03 4.95 -4.77
N ILE A 396 3.44 4.27 -3.79
CA ILE A 396 1.99 4.29 -3.56
C ILE A 396 1.65 4.83 -2.17
N PHE A 397 2.21 4.23 -1.11
CA PHE A 397 1.95 4.58 0.29
C PHE A 397 3.26 4.78 1.08
N PRO A 398 3.96 5.91 0.89
CA PRO A 398 5.12 6.26 1.71
C PRO A 398 4.80 6.28 3.21
N GLY A 399 5.60 5.57 4.00
CA GLY A 399 5.38 5.40 5.44
C GLY A 399 4.36 4.32 5.82
N GLY A 400 3.72 3.67 4.84
CA GLY A 400 2.73 2.62 5.07
C GLY A 400 3.30 1.40 5.81
N HIS A 401 2.54 0.89 6.76
CA HIS A 401 2.90 -0.26 7.60
C HIS A 401 1.72 -1.23 7.77
N LEU A 402 1.90 -2.48 7.38
CA LEU A 402 0.93 -3.56 7.55
C LEU A 402 1.25 -4.35 8.81
N PRO A 403 0.48 -4.20 9.91
CA PRO A 403 0.71 -4.96 11.13
C PRO A 403 0.33 -6.44 10.94
N THR A 404 0.83 -7.29 11.84
CA THR A 404 0.26 -8.64 12.03
C THR A 404 -1.02 -8.57 12.87
N ILE A 405 -1.84 -9.63 12.85
CA ILE A 405 -3.03 -9.70 13.72
C ILE A 405 -2.58 -9.70 15.19
N THR A 406 -1.52 -10.42 15.54
CA THR A 406 -0.99 -10.43 16.91
C THR A 406 -0.57 -9.04 17.37
N GLN A 407 0.11 -8.25 16.52
CA GLN A 407 0.49 -6.88 16.86
C GLN A 407 -0.71 -5.96 17.07
N LEU A 408 -1.79 -6.12 16.31
CA LEU A 408 -3.02 -5.37 16.54
C LEU A 408 -3.61 -5.70 17.92
N LEU A 409 -3.73 -6.98 18.25
CA LEU A 409 -4.27 -7.41 19.54
C LEU A 409 -3.38 -6.97 20.72
N ASP A 410 -2.05 -7.05 20.56
CA ASP A 410 -1.10 -6.57 21.56
C ASP A 410 -1.18 -5.05 21.74
N ALA A 411 -1.32 -4.30 20.66
CA ALA A 411 -1.46 -2.84 20.72
C ALA A 411 -2.79 -2.41 21.33
N ILE A 412 -3.88 -3.14 21.10
CA ILE A 412 -5.19 -2.91 21.76
C ILE A 412 -5.07 -3.13 23.26
N ARG A 413 -4.46 -4.26 23.65
CA ARG A 413 -4.22 -4.59 25.07
C ARG A 413 -3.37 -3.53 25.74
N ALA A 414 -2.25 -3.16 25.14
CA ALA A 414 -1.31 -2.18 25.70
C ALA A 414 -1.92 -0.78 25.73
N GLY A 415 -2.55 -0.34 24.64
CA GLY A 415 -3.12 0.99 24.48
C GLY A 415 -4.29 1.27 25.42
N SER A 416 -5.02 0.24 25.83
CA SER A 416 -6.16 0.34 26.75
C SER A 416 -5.82 0.00 28.21
N SER A 417 -4.53 -0.04 28.56
CA SER A 417 -4.07 -0.33 29.92
C SER A 417 -3.18 0.78 30.48
N THR A 418 -3.15 0.90 31.79
CA THR A 418 -2.20 1.77 32.51
C THR A 418 -1.52 0.96 33.62
N LYS A 419 -0.58 1.57 34.36
CA LYS A 419 0.03 0.92 35.54
C LYS A 419 -0.99 0.50 36.60
N THR A 420 -2.15 1.14 36.63
CA THR A 420 -3.19 0.95 37.66
C THR A 420 -4.52 0.48 37.09
N THR A 421 -4.66 0.38 35.76
CA THR A 421 -5.91 0.03 35.09
C THR A 421 -5.65 -1.15 34.15
N PRO A 422 -6.33 -2.29 34.30
CA PRO A 422 -6.20 -3.41 33.37
C PRO A 422 -6.71 -3.01 31.97
N PRO A 423 -6.33 -3.76 30.91
CA PRO A 423 -6.82 -3.53 29.56
C PRO A 423 -8.36 -3.39 29.51
N GLN A 424 -8.85 -2.32 28.90
CA GLN A 424 -10.28 -1.99 28.87
C GLN A 424 -10.96 -2.26 27.52
N LEU A 425 -10.18 -2.50 26.46
CA LEU A 425 -10.69 -2.84 25.13
C LEU A 425 -10.55 -4.36 24.91
N ILE A 426 -11.69 -5.04 24.86
CA ILE A 426 -11.78 -6.50 24.78
C ILE A 426 -12.08 -6.92 23.33
N PRO A 427 -11.25 -7.75 22.68
CA PRO A 427 -11.55 -8.28 21.36
C PRO A 427 -12.81 -9.16 21.37
N GLU A 428 -13.80 -8.78 20.57
CA GLU A 428 -15.07 -9.50 20.42
C GLU A 428 -15.07 -10.40 19.18
N SER A 429 -14.49 -9.92 18.07
CA SER A 429 -14.37 -10.72 16.85
C SER A 429 -13.23 -10.27 15.95
N VAL A 430 -12.65 -11.25 15.23
CA VAL A 430 -11.68 -11.02 14.14
C VAL A 430 -12.18 -11.75 12.90
N GLU A 431 -12.69 -11.01 11.91
CA GLU A 431 -13.19 -11.55 10.65
C GLU A 431 -12.15 -11.32 9.54
N ASN A 432 -11.61 -12.39 8.95
CA ASN A 432 -10.68 -12.26 7.83
C ASN A 432 -11.43 -12.08 6.51
N ILE A 433 -11.29 -10.89 5.91
CA ILE A 433 -11.90 -10.51 4.63
C ILE A 433 -10.88 -10.40 3.48
N GLY A 434 -9.59 -10.67 3.72
CA GLY A 434 -8.51 -10.57 2.73
C GLY A 434 -8.81 -11.19 1.34
N PRO A 435 -9.45 -12.37 1.24
CA PRO A 435 -9.81 -12.94 -0.06
C PRO A 435 -10.74 -12.06 -0.92
N HIS A 436 -11.55 -11.21 -0.30
CA HIS A 436 -12.46 -10.31 -1.02
C HIS A 436 -11.71 -9.22 -1.79
N TYR A 437 -10.53 -8.82 -1.32
CA TYR A 437 -9.75 -7.73 -1.88
C TYR A 437 -9.22 -8.08 -3.29
N ALA A 438 -8.95 -9.36 -3.57
CA ALA A 438 -8.46 -9.78 -4.88
C ALA A 438 -9.44 -9.43 -6.02
N LYS A 439 -10.74 -9.69 -5.85
CA LYS A 439 -11.75 -9.30 -6.86
C LYS A 439 -11.85 -7.77 -6.97
N THR A 440 -11.75 -7.07 -5.86
CA THR A 440 -11.82 -5.60 -5.79
C THR A 440 -10.69 -4.93 -6.56
N LEU A 441 -9.44 -5.32 -6.33
CA LEU A 441 -8.27 -4.78 -7.03
C LEU A 441 -8.33 -5.06 -8.53
N ARG A 442 -8.84 -6.22 -8.93
CA ARG A 442 -9.08 -6.55 -10.34
C ARG A 442 -10.10 -5.60 -10.98
N LEU A 443 -11.21 -5.34 -10.30
CA LEU A 443 -12.25 -4.44 -10.80
C LEU A 443 -11.76 -2.98 -10.85
N TRP A 444 -11.04 -2.51 -9.82
CA TRP A 444 -10.40 -1.19 -9.84
C TRP A 444 -9.42 -1.07 -11.01
N ARG A 445 -8.56 -2.06 -11.23
CA ARG A 445 -7.66 -2.09 -12.40
C ARG A 445 -8.44 -2.02 -13.71
N GLN A 446 -9.48 -2.84 -13.88
CA GLN A 446 -10.29 -2.87 -15.10
C GLN A 446 -10.95 -1.51 -15.36
N ASN A 447 -11.60 -0.94 -14.34
CA ASN A 447 -12.25 0.36 -14.44
C ASN A 447 -11.22 1.48 -14.71
N PHE A 448 -10.07 1.44 -14.04
CA PHE A 448 -8.97 2.39 -14.25
C PHE A 448 -8.49 2.35 -15.70
N MET A 449 -8.21 1.17 -16.24
CA MET A 449 -7.73 1.01 -17.62
C MET A 449 -8.77 1.41 -18.65
N GLN A 450 -10.04 1.06 -18.43
CA GLN A 450 -11.16 1.44 -19.31
C GLN A 450 -11.42 2.95 -19.32
N SER A 451 -11.31 3.59 -18.15
CA SER A 451 -11.54 5.03 -18.00
C SER A 451 -10.29 5.88 -18.22
N PHE A 452 -9.13 5.25 -18.50
CA PHE A 452 -7.85 5.96 -18.51
C PHE A 452 -7.83 7.10 -19.51
N ASN A 453 -8.11 6.81 -20.78
CA ASN A 453 -8.04 7.81 -21.85
C ASN A 453 -9.19 8.84 -21.78
N SER A 454 -10.37 8.44 -21.32
CA SER A 454 -11.57 9.27 -21.35
C SER A 454 -11.73 10.18 -20.14
N LYS A 455 -11.22 9.78 -18.96
CA LYS A 455 -11.39 10.51 -17.70
C LYS A 455 -10.08 10.81 -17.00
N ILE A 456 -9.23 9.80 -16.78
CA ILE A 456 -8.05 9.92 -15.91
C ILE A 456 -6.95 10.76 -16.57
N LYS A 457 -6.56 10.47 -17.82
CA LYS A 457 -5.55 11.23 -18.55
C LYS A 457 -5.91 12.72 -18.65
N PRO A 458 -7.14 13.12 -19.06
CA PRO A 458 -7.54 14.52 -19.05
C PRO A 458 -7.47 15.19 -17.67
N ALA A 459 -7.97 14.53 -16.62
CA ALA A 459 -7.96 15.06 -15.27
C ALA A 459 -6.52 15.26 -14.76
N LEU A 460 -5.66 14.27 -14.97
CA LEU A 460 -4.25 14.30 -14.58
C LEU A 460 -3.50 15.45 -15.29
N ILE A 461 -3.71 15.63 -16.59
CA ILE A 461 -3.10 16.75 -17.34
C ILE A 461 -3.60 18.10 -16.84
N SER A 462 -4.90 18.23 -16.57
CA SER A 462 -5.50 19.48 -16.07
C SER A 462 -4.92 19.87 -14.72
N GLU A 463 -4.88 18.93 -13.77
CA GLU A 463 -4.36 19.18 -12.41
C GLU A 463 -2.88 19.58 -12.44
N HIS A 464 -2.07 18.91 -13.25
CA HIS A 464 -0.67 19.25 -13.41
C HIS A 464 -0.48 20.64 -14.01
N ALA A 465 -1.30 21.01 -14.99
CA ALA A 465 -1.29 22.33 -15.61
C ALA A 465 -1.67 23.42 -14.60
N GLU A 466 -2.66 23.19 -13.74
CA GLU A 466 -3.06 24.10 -12.65
C GLU A 466 -1.93 24.30 -11.64
N LYS A 467 -1.13 23.27 -11.38
CA LYS A 467 0.09 23.35 -10.53
C LYS A 467 1.30 23.95 -11.26
N GLY A 468 1.14 24.41 -12.50
CA GLY A 468 2.20 25.02 -13.30
C GLY A 468 3.22 24.02 -13.86
N THR A 469 2.89 22.74 -13.86
CA THR A 469 3.74 21.66 -14.39
C THR A 469 3.16 21.12 -15.70
N LYS A 470 4.02 20.60 -16.58
CA LYS A 470 3.59 19.92 -17.81
C LYS A 470 3.94 18.44 -17.70
N MET A 471 3.00 17.58 -18.08
CA MET A 471 3.27 16.15 -18.23
C MET A 471 3.57 15.83 -19.68
N SER A 472 4.69 15.14 -19.91
CA SER A 472 4.97 14.51 -21.20
C SER A 472 4.09 13.27 -21.38
N ASP A 473 3.94 12.78 -22.62
CA ASP A 473 3.23 11.53 -22.86
C ASP A 473 3.93 10.34 -22.16
N GLU A 474 5.27 10.38 -22.00
CA GLU A 474 5.99 9.38 -21.22
C GLU A 474 5.65 9.43 -19.74
N ASP A 475 5.44 10.62 -19.16
CA ASP A 475 5.06 10.75 -17.75
C ASP A 475 3.65 10.19 -17.51
N VAL A 476 2.74 10.42 -18.46
CA VAL A 476 1.36 9.88 -18.42
C VAL A 476 1.37 8.35 -18.54
N GLU A 477 2.16 7.79 -19.46
CA GLU A 477 2.26 6.34 -19.61
C GLU A 477 2.93 5.70 -18.39
N LEU A 478 3.98 6.32 -17.83
CA LEU A 478 4.61 5.86 -16.59
C LEU A 478 3.60 5.85 -15.43
N PHE A 479 2.78 6.90 -15.31
CA PHE A 479 1.70 6.96 -14.33
C PHE A 479 0.71 5.79 -14.50
N LYS A 480 0.25 5.55 -15.73
CA LYS A 480 -0.66 4.44 -16.04
C LYS A 480 -0.09 3.10 -15.62
N ARG A 481 1.16 2.83 -16.01
CA ARG A 481 1.87 1.57 -15.72
C ARG A 481 2.14 1.40 -14.23
N LYS A 482 2.45 2.48 -13.50
CA LYS A 482 2.57 2.47 -12.03
C LYS A 482 1.29 1.95 -11.38
N TRP A 483 0.13 2.46 -11.79
CA TRP A 483 -1.16 2.08 -11.20
C TRP A 483 -1.62 0.68 -11.62
N GLU A 484 -1.39 0.30 -12.88
CA GLU A 484 -1.66 -1.07 -13.34
C GLU A 484 -0.82 -2.10 -12.56
N TYR A 485 0.46 -1.80 -12.36
CA TYR A 485 1.36 -2.60 -11.54
C TYR A 485 0.86 -2.69 -10.10
N TYR A 486 0.53 -1.55 -9.49
CA TYR A 486 0.02 -1.48 -8.11
C TYR A 486 -1.19 -2.42 -7.90
N PHE A 487 -2.22 -2.29 -8.73
CA PHE A 487 -3.41 -3.13 -8.58
C PHE A 487 -3.11 -4.61 -8.78
N SER A 488 -2.31 -4.95 -9.80
CA SER A 488 -1.98 -6.35 -10.12
C SER A 488 -1.07 -7.00 -9.06
N TYR A 489 -0.11 -6.23 -8.53
CA TYR A 489 0.81 -6.65 -7.48
C TYR A 489 0.04 -6.95 -6.18
N CYS A 490 -0.84 -6.05 -5.76
CA CYS A 490 -1.68 -6.27 -4.59
C CYS A 490 -2.70 -7.39 -4.82
N GLU A 491 -3.30 -7.48 -6.02
CA GLU A 491 -4.24 -8.56 -6.36
C GLU A 491 -3.57 -9.92 -6.16
N ALA A 492 -2.35 -10.09 -6.67
CA ALA A 492 -1.58 -11.31 -6.49
C ALA A 492 -1.31 -11.61 -5.00
N GLY A 493 -0.99 -10.59 -4.21
CA GLY A 493 -0.78 -10.70 -2.77
C GLY A 493 -1.98 -11.29 -2.01
N PHE A 494 -3.16 -10.69 -2.20
CA PHE A 494 -4.40 -11.16 -1.60
C PHE A 494 -4.89 -12.49 -2.18
N ALA A 495 -4.80 -12.66 -3.50
CA ALA A 495 -5.17 -13.89 -4.20
C ALA A 495 -4.22 -15.06 -3.90
N THR A 496 -3.20 -14.89 -3.07
CA THR A 496 -2.32 -15.97 -2.63
C THR A 496 -2.21 -16.03 -1.10
N LYS A 497 -3.03 -15.24 -0.40
CA LYS A 497 -3.00 -15.09 1.06
C LYS A 497 -1.61 -14.73 1.61
N THR A 498 -0.82 -14.01 0.82
CA THR A 498 0.44 -13.42 1.31
C THR A 498 0.23 -12.03 1.91
N LEU A 499 -0.98 -11.49 1.73
CA LEU A 499 -1.58 -10.38 2.45
C LEU A 499 -2.91 -10.84 3.07
N GLY A 500 -3.29 -10.24 4.18
CA GLY A 500 -4.59 -10.39 4.82
C GLY A 500 -5.31 -9.05 4.91
N ASP A 501 -6.59 -9.08 5.25
CA ASP A 501 -7.38 -7.92 5.66
C ASP A 501 -8.39 -8.43 6.68
N VAL A 502 -8.57 -7.70 7.78
CA VAL A 502 -9.44 -8.11 8.88
C VAL A 502 -10.40 -6.99 9.27
N ILE A 503 -11.63 -7.38 9.63
CA ILE A 503 -12.52 -6.56 10.43
C ILE A 503 -12.37 -7.02 11.89
N LEU A 504 -11.99 -6.10 12.77
CA LEU A 504 -11.75 -6.35 14.18
C LEU A 504 -12.74 -5.53 15.02
N THR A 505 -13.55 -6.20 15.84
CA THR A 505 -14.46 -5.55 16.78
C THR A 505 -13.91 -5.67 18.19
N VAL A 506 -13.94 -4.58 18.94
CA VAL A 506 -13.63 -4.56 20.37
C VAL A 506 -14.77 -3.89 21.15
N GLY A 507 -15.08 -4.42 22.32
CA GLY A 507 -16.03 -3.85 23.27
C GLY A 507 -15.35 -3.40 24.56
N ARG A 508 -16.03 -2.57 25.33
CA ARG A 508 -15.72 -2.38 26.76
C ARG A 508 -16.03 -3.65 27.53
N GLU A 509 -15.29 -3.87 28.62
CA GLU A 509 -15.71 -4.85 29.63
C GLU A 509 -17.14 -4.51 30.08
N GLY A 510 -18.07 -5.45 29.96
CA GLY A 510 -19.49 -5.22 30.26
C GLY A 510 -20.30 -4.60 29.12
N ALA A 511 -19.80 -4.55 27.88
CA ALA A 511 -20.58 -4.19 26.68
C ALA A 511 -21.64 -5.25 26.34
N VAL A 512 -22.68 -5.38 27.18
CA VAL A 512 -23.72 -6.41 27.10
C VAL A 512 -24.53 -6.37 25.80
N GLU A 513 -24.53 -5.24 25.11
CA GLU A 513 -25.10 -5.08 23.77
C GLU A 513 -24.48 -6.01 22.71
N MET A 514 -23.27 -6.53 22.95
CA MET A 514 -22.67 -7.57 22.10
C MET A 514 -23.41 -8.91 22.21
N MET A 515 -24.26 -9.10 23.23
CA MET A 515 -25.06 -10.30 23.44
C MET A 515 -26.52 -10.18 22.94
N GLU A 516 -26.93 -9.08 22.31
CA GLU A 516 -28.36 -8.86 21.93
C GLU A 516 -28.96 -9.97 21.07
N ASP A 517 -28.15 -10.62 20.23
CA ASP A 517 -28.59 -11.70 19.34
C ASP A 517 -28.54 -13.08 20.01
N VAL A 518 -28.08 -13.18 21.25
CA VAL A 518 -27.98 -14.43 22.00
C VAL A 518 -29.31 -14.70 22.72
N PRO A 519 -29.97 -15.85 22.48
CA PRO A 519 -31.22 -16.20 23.16
C PRO A 519 -30.92 -16.73 24.58
N LEU A 520 -30.68 -15.81 25.52
CA LEU A 520 -30.32 -16.11 26.91
C LEU A 520 -31.48 -16.70 27.75
#